data_AF-A0A1S2LH08-F1
#
_entry.id   AF-A0A1S2LH08-F1
#
_cell.length_a   1.000
_cell.length_b   1.000
_cell.length_c   1.000
_cell.angle_alpha   90.00
_cell.angle_beta   90.00
_cell.angle_gamma   90.00
#
_symmetry.space_group_name_H-M   'P 1'
#
loop_
_entity.id
_entity.type
_entity.pdbx_description
1 polymer ?
#
loop_
_entity_poly.entity_id
_entity_poly.type
_entity_poly.pdbx_seq_one_letter_code
_entity_poly.pdbx_strand_id
1 'polypeptide(L)'
;MLMFALVSFTNIFTIEDGKGLFVIGLLLIFPLLFIGQGCACAFGKGNLLLAVAVSTLSFFSIILLFLNSSALFYIILYLIVAFFAYGITLFSQKIQNQAKNNTL
;
A
#
# COMPACT_ATOMS: atom_id res chain seq x y z
N MET A 1 6.65 2.29 -6.99
CA MET A 1 6.77 2.17 -5.53
C MET A 1 8.18 1.78 -5.11
N LEU A 2 8.73 0.67 -5.63
CA LEU A 2 10.12 0.27 -5.38
C LEU A 2 11.16 1.38 -5.66
N MET A 3 11.02 2.11 -6.78
CA MET A 3 11.90 3.23 -7.12
C MET A 3 11.88 4.39 -6.12
N PHE A 4 10.70 4.79 -5.63
CA PHE A 4 10.58 5.86 -4.61
C PHE A 4 11.22 5.45 -3.29
N ALA A 5 11.05 4.18 -2.91
CA ALA A 5 11.73 3.65 -1.73
C ALA A 5 13.27 3.68 -1.94
N LEU A 6 13.76 3.18 -3.09
CA LEU A 6 15.18 3.16 -3.48
C LEU A 6 15.88 4.52 -3.47
N VAL A 7 15.23 5.54 -4.00
CA VAL A 7 15.76 6.91 -4.02
C VAL A 7 15.81 7.53 -2.62
N SER A 8 14.81 7.24 -1.78
CA SER A 8 14.82 7.66 -0.37
C SER A 8 15.88 6.94 0.46
N PHE A 9 16.18 5.67 0.16
CA PHE A 9 17.19 4.88 0.89
C PHE A 9 18.62 5.38 0.69
N THR A 10 18.97 5.82 -0.53
CA THR A 10 20.36 6.16 -0.87
C THR A 10 20.91 7.36 -0.08
N ASN A 11 20.04 8.27 0.38
CA ASN A 11 20.44 9.49 1.07
C ASN A 11 20.37 9.43 2.61
N ILE A 12 19.73 8.42 3.19
CA ILE A 12 19.48 8.34 4.66
C ILE A 12 20.57 7.51 5.38
N PHE A 13 21.28 6.63 4.68
CA PHE A 13 22.33 5.77 5.26
C PHE A 13 23.58 6.50 5.76
N THR A 14 23.74 7.79 5.48
CA THR A 14 24.84 8.63 5.99
C THR A 14 24.62 9.14 7.42
N ILE A 15 23.44 8.92 8.01
CA ILE A 15 23.11 9.40 9.37
C ILE A 15 22.87 8.18 10.28
N GLU A 16 23.70 7.98 11.30
CA GLU A 16 23.66 6.81 12.21
C GLU A 16 22.29 6.64 12.91
N ASP A 17 21.59 7.73 13.23
CA ASP A 17 20.23 7.72 13.81
C ASP A 17 19.10 7.64 12.76
N GLY A 18 19.41 7.83 11.48
CA GLY A 18 18.42 7.92 10.41
C GLY A 18 17.70 6.60 10.12
N LYS A 19 18.36 5.47 10.43
CA LYS A 19 17.89 4.13 10.08
C LYS A 19 16.60 3.73 10.84
N GLY A 20 16.49 4.10 12.11
CA GLY A 20 15.33 3.78 12.95
C GLY A 20 14.09 4.59 12.59
N LEU A 21 14.25 5.91 12.44
CA LEU A 21 13.17 6.83 12.03
C LEU A 21 12.61 6.43 10.66
N PHE A 22 13.50 5.99 9.79
CA PHE A 22 13.19 5.56 8.44
C PHE A 22 12.38 4.25 8.39
N VAL A 23 12.75 3.24 9.18
CA VAL A 23 11.97 2.00 9.31
C VAL A 23 10.55 2.27 9.80
N ILE A 24 10.40 3.17 10.78
CA ILE A 24 9.10 3.61 11.28
C ILE A 24 8.30 4.34 10.17
N GLY A 25 8.96 5.21 9.40
CA GLY A 25 8.34 5.90 8.27
C GLY A 25 7.81 4.94 7.21
N LEU A 26 8.58 3.91 6.84
CA LEU A 26 8.13 2.86 5.93
C LEU A 26 6.90 2.13 6.46
N LEU A 27 6.92 1.75 7.75
CA LEU A 27 5.83 1.03 8.39
C LEU A 27 4.51 1.81 8.35
N LEU A 28 4.60 3.14 8.31
CA LEU A 28 3.45 4.04 8.27
C LEU A 28 3.01 4.35 6.84
N ILE A 29 3.95 4.47 5.90
CA ILE A 29 3.64 4.82 4.50
C ILE A 29 3.06 3.64 3.73
N PHE A 30 3.54 2.42 3.99
CA PHE A 30 3.07 1.22 3.30
C PHE A 30 1.56 0.97 3.43
N PRO A 31 0.92 1.08 4.61
CA PRO A 31 -0.53 0.93 4.70
C PRO A 31 -1.29 1.98 3.88
N LEU A 32 -0.84 3.24 3.87
CA LEU A 32 -1.43 4.27 2.99
C LEU A 32 -1.32 3.90 1.50
N LEU A 33 -0.17 3.34 1.09
CA LEU A 33 0.04 2.90 -0.29
C LEU A 33 -0.88 1.74 -0.68
N PHE A 34 -1.06 0.76 0.22
CA PHE A 34 -1.98 -0.36 0.02
C PHE A 34 -3.44 0.10 -0.08
N ILE A 35 -3.85 1.10 0.72
CA ILE A 35 -5.16 1.75 0.60
C ILE A 35 -5.29 2.42 -0.77
N GLY A 36 -4.31 3.24 -1.14
CA GLY A 36 -4.30 3.97 -2.42
C GLY A 36 -4.41 3.03 -3.62
N GLN A 37 -3.74 1.88 -3.59
CA GLN A 37 -3.85 0.86 -4.63
C GLN A 37 -5.20 0.15 -4.66
N GLY A 38 -5.77 -0.16 -3.49
CA GLY A 38 -7.13 -0.70 -3.40
C GLY A 38 -8.14 0.25 -4.05
N CYS A 39 -8.07 1.55 -3.71
CA CYS A 39 -8.90 2.57 -4.33
C CYS A 39 -8.66 2.69 -5.85
N ALA A 40 -7.39 2.79 -6.27
CA ALA A 40 -7.03 2.96 -7.68
C ALA A 40 -7.48 1.78 -8.55
N CYS A 41 -7.38 0.54 -8.06
CA CYS A 41 -7.88 -0.63 -8.77
C CYS A 41 -9.40 -0.61 -8.90
N ALA A 42 -10.12 -0.16 -7.86
CA ALA A 42 -11.57 -0.04 -7.91
C ALA A 42 -12.05 1.00 -8.93
N PHE A 43 -11.34 2.14 -9.08
CA PHE A 43 -11.69 3.15 -10.09
C PHE A 43 -11.24 2.76 -11.51
N GLY A 44 -10.03 2.22 -11.65
CA GLY A 44 -9.43 1.90 -12.95
C GLY A 44 -9.85 0.55 -13.54
N LYS A 45 -10.72 -0.22 -12.86
CA LYS A 45 -11.02 -1.63 -13.20
C LYS A 45 -9.76 -2.49 -13.34
N GLY A 46 -8.70 -2.12 -12.60
CA GLY A 46 -7.43 -2.84 -12.61
C GLY A 46 -7.55 -4.18 -11.88
N ASN A 47 -6.67 -5.13 -12.20
CA ASN A 47 -6.64 -6.39 -11.49
C ASN A 47 -6.03 -6.20 -10.09
N LEU A 48 -6.89 -6.11 -9.07
CA LEU A 48 -6.50 -5.93 -7.67
C LEU A 48 -5.46 -6.95 -7.23
N LEU A 49 -5.62 -8.22 -7.63
CA LEU A 49 -4.71 -9.29 -7.21
C LEU A 49 -3.30 -9.06 -7.72
N LEU A 50 -3.16 -8.61 -8.98
CA LEU A 50 -1.87 -8.29 -9.58
C LEU A 50 -1.23 -7.06 -8.90
N ALA A 51 -2.02 -6.01 -8.66
CA ALA A 51 -1.53 -4.80 -8.00
C ALA A 51 -1.03 -5.07 -6.57
N VAL A 52 -1.81 -5.85 -5.81
CA VAL A 52 -1.46 -6.26 -4.45
C VAL A 52 -0.26 -7.20 -4.47
N ALA A 53 -0.15 -8.14 -5.41
CA ALA A 53 1.01 -9.02 -5.52
C ALA A 53 2.31 -8.23 -5.75
N VAL A 54 2.31 -7.24 -6.66
CA VAL A 54 3.50 -6.40 -6.93
C VAL A 54 3.91 -5.58 -5.70
N SER A 55 2.95 -5.03 -4.96
CA SER A 55 3.24 -4.29 -3.73
C SER A 55 3.69 -5.15 -2.57
N THR A 56 3.10 -6.32 -2.41
CA THR A 56 3.55 -7.30 -1.42
C THR A 56 4.98 -7.74 -1.71
N LEU A 57 5.34 -7.98 -2.98
CA LEU A 57 6.70 -8.33 -3.37
C LEU A 57 7.69 -7.18 -3.09
N SER A 58 7.25 -5.94 -3.33
CA SER A 58 8.05 -4.74 -3.02
C SER A 58 8.27 -4.58 -1.51
N PHE A 59 7.22 -4.77 -0.70
CA PHE A 59 7.31 -4.68 0.76
C PHE A 59 8.15 -5.83 1.33
N PHE A 60 8.00 -7.03 0.78
CA PHE A 60 8.81 -8.19 1.16
C PHE A 60 10.31 -7.95 0.92
N SER A 61 10.67 -7.34 -0.21
CA SER A 61 12.07 -6.95 -0.51
C SER A 61 12.61 -5.96 0.52
N ILE A 62 11.78 -5.02 0.98
CA ILE A 62 12.15 -4.05 2.02
C ILE A 62 12.29 -4.73 3.38
N ILE A 63 11.43 -5.69 3.72
CA ILE A 63 11.58 -6.46 4.95
C ILE A 63 12.92 -7.17 4.97
N LEU A 64 13.29 -7.87 3.88
CA LEU A 64 14.56 -8.58 3.80
C LEU A 64 15.80 -7.67 3.93
N LEU A 65 15.72 -6.43 3.42
CA LEU A 65 16.85 -5.50 3.41
C LEU A 65 16.94 -4.67 4.70
N PHE A 66 15.81 -4.35 5.34
CA PHE A 66 15.74 -3.28 6.34
C PHE A 66 15.07 -3.66 7.66
N LEU A 67 14.16 -4.65 7.68
CA LEU A 67 13.37 -4.98 8.88
C LEU A 67 13.68 -6.38 9.40
N ASN A 68 13.32 -6.62 10.67
CA ASN A 68 13.43 -7.93 11.28
C ASN A 68 12.29 -8.86 10.82
N SER A 69 12.48 -10.17 11.01
CA SER A 69 11.51 -11.25 10.71
C SER A 69 10.10 -10.99 11.29
N SER A 70 10.01 -10.33 12.46
CA SER A 70 8.73 -9.93 13.07
C SER A 70 7.88 -9.02 12.17
N ALA A 71 8.49 -8.33 11.21
CA ALA A 71 7.78 -7.44 10.29
C ALA A 71 6.98 -8.19 9.20
N LEU A 72 7.18 -9.50 9.04
CA LEU A 72 6.40 -10.32 8.10
C LEU A 72 4.91 -10.32 8.45
N PHE A 73 4.55 -10.16 9.72
CA PHE A 73 3.13 -10.07 10.13
C PHE A 73 2.41 -8.87 9.51
N TYR A 74 3.12 -7.76 9.24
CA TYR A 74 2.53 -6.59 8.62
C TYR A 74 2.07 -6.84 7.18
N ILE A 75 2.64 -7.83 6.48
CA ILE A 75 2.18 -8.22 5.14
C ILE A 75 0.70 -8.61 5.17
N ILE A 76 0.31 -9.42 6.16
CA ILE A 76 -1.07 -9.90 6.31
C ILE A 76 -2.01 -8.73 6.63
N LEU A 77 -1.59 -7.83 7.53
CA LEU A 77 -2.37 -6.63 7.86
C LEU A 77 -2.59 -5.74 6.64
N TYR A 78 -1.54 -5.47 5.85
CA TYR A 78 -1.65 -4.59 4.69
C TYR A 78 -2.48 -5.20 3.55
N LEU A 79 -2.43 -6.53 3.39
CA LEU A 79 -3.31 -7.28 2.50
C LEU A 79 -4.79 -7.09 2.86
N ILE A 80 -5.13 -7.24 4.14
CA ILE A 80 -6.49 -7.03 4.65
C ILE A 80 -6.92 -5.58 4.36
N VAL A 81 -6.06 -4.61 4.67
CA VAL A 81 -6.33 -3.18 4.44
C VAL A 81 -6.61 -2.88 2.96
N ALA A 82 -5.82 -3.42 2.03
CA ALA A 82 -6.06 -3.23 0.59
C ALA A 82 -7.40 -3.83 0.14
N PHE A 83 -7.77 -5.00 0.66
CA PHE A 83 -9.05 -5.64 0.34
C PHE A 83 -10.24 -4.82 0.87
N PHE A 84 -10.13 -4.32 2.10
CA PHE A 84 -11.13 -3.42 2.69
C PHE A 84 -11.26 -2.12 1.89
N ALA A 85 -10.14 -1.47 1.54
CA ALA A 85 -10.14 -0.24 0.76
C ALA A 85 -10.80 -0.43 -0.62
N TYR A 86 -10.49 -1.54 -1.30
CA TYR A 86 -11.13 -1.89 -2.56
C TYR A 86 -12.65 -2.10 -2.39
N GLY A 87 -13.06 -2.87 -1.38
CA GLY A 87 -14.47 -3.15 -1.09
C GLY A 87 -15.29 -1.89 -0.77
N ILE A 88 -14.75 -1.02 0.09
CA ILE A 88 -15.36 0.27 0.43
C ILE A 88 -15.52 1.12 -0.82
N THR A 89 -14.47 1.20 -1.65
CA THR A 89 -14.49 2.03 -2.86
C THR A 89 -15.54 1.54 -3.87
N LEU A 90 -15.67 0.21 -4.07
CA LEU A 90 -16.72 -0.35 -4.91
C LEU A 90 -18.13 -0.06 -4.37
N PHE A 91 -18.30 -0.14 -3.04
CA PHE A 91 -19.58 0.17 -2.41
C PHE A 91 -19.95 1.65 -2.59
N SER A 92 -19.00 2.56 -2.38
CA SER A 92 -19.18 4.00 -2.64
C SER A 92 -19.54 4.29 -4.10
N GLN A 93 -18.88 3.63 -5.05
CA GLN A 93 -19.22 3.78 -6.47
C GLN A 93 -20.64 3.29 -6.79
N LYS A 94 -21.07 2.16 -6.21
CA LYS A 94 -22.44 1.66 -6.38
C LYS A 94 -23.47 2.68 -5.90
N ILE A 95 -23.27 3.28 -4.73
CA ILE A 95 -24.17 4.32 -4.20
C ILE A 95 -24.23 5.53 -5.14
N GLN A 96 -23.08 6.01 -5.61
CA GLN A 96 -23.04 7.17 -6.51
C GLN A 96 -23.73 6.91 -7.85
N ASN A 97 -23.57 5.71 -8.42
CA ASN A 97 -24.22 5.35 -9.68
C ASN A 97 -25.75 5.23 -9.53
N GLN A 98 -26.24 4.74 -8.38
CA GLN A 98 -27.68 4.66 -8.09
C GLN A 98 -28.31 6.06 -7.93
N ALA A 99 -27.62 6.98 -7.25
CA ALA A 99 -28.05 8.37 -7.10
C ALA A 99 -28.14 9.10 -8.46
N LYS A 100 -27.19 8.84 -9.36
CA LYS A 100 -27.18 9.42 -10.72
C LYS A 100 -28.29 8.87 -11.62
N ASN A 101 -28.74 7.63 -11.41
CA ASN A 101 -29.78 7.01 -12.23
C ASN A 101 -31.21 7.41 -11.81
N ASN A 102 -31.43 7.75 -10.53
CA ASN A 102 -32.72 8.23 -10.02
C ASN A 102 -33.01 9.72 -10.31
N THR A 103 -32.11 10.40 -11.02
CA THR A 103 -32.23 11.82 -11.40
C THR A 103 -32.41 12.04 -12.91
N LEU A 104 -32.53 10.95 -13.68
CA LEU A 104 -32.88 10.92 -15.11
C LEU A 104 -34.33 10.43 -15.27
#